data_AF-A0A5C7W091-F1
#
_entry.id   AF-A0A5C7W091-F1
#
_cell.length_a   1.000
_cell.length_b   1.000
_cell.length_c   1.000
_cell.angle_alpha   90.00
_cell.angle_beta   90.00
_cell.angle_gamma   90.00
#
_symmetry.space_group_name_H-M   'P 1'
#
loop_
_entity.id
_entity.type
_entity.pdbx_description
1 polymer ?
#
loop_
_entity_poly.entity_id
_entity_poly.type
_entity_poly.pdbx_seq_one_letter_code
_entity_poly.pdbx_strand_id
1 'polypeptide(L)'
;MAKPPCRALPRPATPMSRTLIPALLLALASTWAAPTPAQATTTLPAIDPTPVPPPPAWLSAVDAMYPDLRAPGLERMDFNPEQWWQVATPLLDRRAGFRMEEIGRSVEGRPLRHIRWGKGRTTVLLWSQMHGDESTGTMALADLFTFLGQHPQHPLVQRLRANTTLHVLPLLNPDGAARFQRRNAQGIDINRDARMLATPEGRTLKALHNRVRPAFGFNLHDQQPHYRVGDSDRSTAIALLAPAPNQANEVTPQRARAIEVAAAIRIALDPYINGHIARWDETFNARAFGDLTAQWGTGTVLIEAGGIDGDRHKQELRKLYFLGLLAALDSIASGSHAGIPHALYRGLPENAEPWPDLRIDGGILSVPGMPRARADLLVSLRRPLTGEGATLRDIGDLEGENARLVIDARGLYIVPGKDDAGATCRIATGTPACFHLSRDPECSEVVWSLLRNLDPSQPLPGPP
;
A
#
# COMPACT_ATOMS: atom_id res chain seq x y z
N MET A 1 -19.57 -41.58 1.74
CA MET A 1 -18.62 -42.71 1.79
C MET A 1 -17.89 -42.80 0.46
N ALA A 2 -16.59 -43.07 0.52
CA ALA A 2 -15.63 -43.32 -0.57
C ALA A 2 -15.22 -42.12 -1.46
N LYS A 3 -14.09 -41.49 -1.10
CA LYS A 3 -13.19 -40.76 -2.03
C LYS A 3 -12.44 -41.78 -2.90
N PRO A 4 -12.11 -41.49 -4.17
CA PRO A 4 -11.31 -42.40 -4.99
C PRO A 4 -9.81 -42.24 -4.65
N PRO A 5 -9.04 -43.34 -4.49
CA PRO A 5 -7.60 -43.26 -4.29
C PRO A 5 -6.87 -43.21 -5.65
N CYS A 6 -5.84 -42.36 -5.74
CA CYS A 6 -4.88 -42.41 -6.84
C CYS A 6 -4.04 -43.70 -6.74
N ARG A 7 -4.10 -44.55 -7.77
CA ARG A 7 -3.26 -45.76 -7.89
C ARG A 7 -1.97 -45.45 -8.66
N ALA A 8 -0.84 -45.92 -8.14
CA ALA A 8 0.46 -45.98 -8.82
C ALA A 8 0.71 -47.37 -9.44
N LEU A 9 1.49 -47.43 -10.53
CA LEU A 9 2.01 -48.66 -11.17
C LEU A 9 3.49 -48.48 -11.59
N PRO A 10 4.26 -49.56 -11.86
CA PRO A 10 5.61 -49.75 -11.31
C PRO A 10 6.79 -49.52 -12.28
N ARG A 11 7.99 -49.46 -11.66
CA ARG A 11 9.35 -49.38 -12.25
C ARG A 11 9.74 -50.61 -13.10
N PRO A 12 10.83 -50.48 -13.88
CA PRO A 12 11.83 -51.52 -13.95
C PRO A 12 13.26 -51.08 -13.54
N ALA A 13 13.98 -52.06 -13.00
CA ALA A 13 15.41 -52.23 -12.73
C ALA A 13 16.20 -52.45 -14.06
N THR A 14 17.54 -52.38 -14.23
CA THR A 14 18.80 -52.26 -13.45
C THR A 14 19.94 -51.95 -14.47
N PRO A 15 21.25 -52.29 -14.30
CA PRO A 15 22.32 -51.36 -13.89
C PRO A 15 23.48 -51.25 -14.91
N MET A 16 24.43 -50.31 -14.73
CA MET A 16 25.81 -50.56 -15.19
C MET A 16 26.91 -49.75 -14.49
N SER A 17 27.83 -50.54 -13.94
CA SER A 17 29.27 -50.42 -13.63
C SER A 17 30.00 -49.08 -13.50
N ARG A 18 30.83 -49.07 -12.46
CA ARG A 18 31.85 -48.12 -12.00
C ARG A 18 33.06 -48.01 -12.94
N THR A 19 33.70 -46.84 -12.92
CA THR A 19 35.18 -46.75 -13.00
C THR A 19 35.67 -45.62 -12.08
N LEU A 20 36.56 -45.97 -11.15
CA LEU A 20 37.27 -45.10 -10.21
C LEU A 20 38.70 -44.93 -10.72
N ILE A 21 39.23 -43.69 -10.75
CA ILE A 21 40.66 -43.41 -10.81
C ILE A 21 40.97 -42.26 -9.84
N PRO A 22 42.01 -42.38 -8.98
CA PRO A 22 42.33 -41.42 -7.92
C PRO A 22 43.34 -40.35 -8.39
N ALA A 23 43.26 -39.13 -7.84
CA ALA A 23 44.36 -38.17 -7.82
C ALA A 23 44.13 -37.18 -6.66
N LEU A 24 44.79 -37.42 -5.52
CA LEU A 24 46.02 -36.75 -5.06
C LEU A 24 45.76 -35.35 -4.46
N LEU A 25 45.59 -35.35 -3.14
CA LEU A 25 45.60 -34.18 -2.26
C LEU A 25 47.00 -33.56 -2.22
N LEU A 26 47.12 -32.28 -2.60
CA LEU A 26 48.20 -31.41 -2.14
C LEU A 26 47.64 -30.39 -1.14
N ALA A 27 48.08 -30.50 0.11
CA ALA A 27 47.84 -29.53 1.16
C ALA A 27 48.85 -28.37 1.01
N LEU A 28 48.36 -27.15 0.82
CA LEU A 28 49.12 -25.92 1.01
C LEU A 28 48.54 -25.18 2.23
N ALA A 29 49.22 -25.32 3.36
CA ALA A 29 48.93 -24.55 4.56
C ALA A 29 49.33 -23.09 4.32
N SER A 30 48.32 -22.22 4.18
CA SER A 30 48.50 -20.77 4.14
C SER A 30 48.00 -20.20 5.47
N THR A 31 48.91 -19.74 6.33
CA THR A 31 48.56 -19.05 7.58
C THR A 31 48.01 -17.67 7.25
N TRP A 32 46.69 -17.52 7.21
CA TRP A 32 46.03 -16.22 7.25
C TRP A 32 45.78 -15.84 8.71
N ALA A 33 46.50 -14.82 9.18
CA ALA A 33 46.17 -14.15 10.43
C ALA A 33 44.85 -13.40 10.24
N ALA A 34 43.84 -13.75 11.04
CA ALA A 34 42.55 -13.07 11.04
C ALA A 34 42.73 -11.61 11.53
N PRO A 35 42.14 -10.60 10.87
CA PRO A 35 42.09 -9.26 11.42
C PRO A 35 41.14 -9.24 12.63
N THR A 36 41.62 -8.71 13.74
CA THR A 36 40.82 -8.40 14.93
C THR A 36 39.74 -7.38 14.55
N PRO A 37 38.45 -7.64 14.80
CA PRO A 37 37.43 -6.62 14.60
C PRO A 37 37.55 -5.59 15.73
N ALA A 38 38.02 -4.39 15.38
CA ALA A 38 37.90 -3.23 16.25
C ALA A 38 36.41 -2.86 16.36
N GLN A 39 35.74 -3.34 17.40
CA GLN A 39 34.43 -2.84 17.80
C GLN A 39 34.59 -1.45 18.42
N ALA A 40 34.57 -0.42 17.60
CA ALA A 40 34.22 0.93 18.02
C ALA A 40 32.76 1.17 17.62
N THR A 41 31.82 0.65 18.40
CA THR A 41 30.44 1.13 18.38
C THR A 41 30.43 2.50 19.05
N THR A 42 30.66 3.54 18.26
CA THR A 42 30.20 4.90 18.60
C THR A 42 28.67 4.87 18.56
N THR A 43 28.06 4.57 19.71
CA THR A 43 26.64 4.85 19.93
C THR A 43 26.45 6.35 19.82
N LEU A 44 25.92 6.80 18.68
CA LEU A 44 25.39 8.15 18.55
C LEU A 44 24.33 8.32 19.66
N PRO A 45 24.34 9.44 20.41
CA PRO A 45 23.34 9.67 21.43
C PRO A 45 21.95 9.61 20.80
N ALA A 46 21.05 8.83 21.41
CA ALA A 46 19.66 8.79 21.03
C ALA A 46 19.10 10.22 21.14
N ILE A 47 18.69 10.79 20.00
CA ILE A 47 17.97 12.06 20.00
C ILE A 47 16.61 11.77 20.61
N ASP A 48 16.28 12.43 21.72
CA ASP A 48 14.96 12.30 22.32
C ASP A 48 13.88 12.62 21.26
N PRO A 49 12.86 11.76 21.10
CA PRO A 49 11.83 11.98 20.10
C PRO A 49 11.11 13.31 20.39
N THR A 50 10.90 14.11 19.35
CA THR A 50 10.16 15.37 19.48
C THR A 50 8.76 15.07 20.02
N PRO A 51 8.35 15.65 21.16
CA PRO A 51 7.04 15.39 21.74
C PRO A 51 5.93 15.76 20.76
N VAL A 52 4.98 14.83 20.56
CA VAL A 52 3.81 15.07 19.70
C VAL A 52 2.81 15.94 20.46
N PRO A 53 2.41 17.11 19.94
CA PRO A 53 1.37 17.94 20.55
C PRO A 53 0.01 17.23 20.61
N PRO A 54 -0.94 17.70 21.45
CA PRO A 54 -2.30 17.21 21.44
C PRO A 54 -2.97 17.35 20.06
N PRO A 55 -3.85 16.41 19.66
CA PRO A 55 -4.59 16.51 18.41
C PRO A 55 -5.57 17.68 18.39
N PRO A 56 -6.09 18.07 17.21
CA PRO A 56 -7.14 19.10 17.12
C PRO A 56 -8.34 18.77 17.99
N ALA A 57 -8.88 19.77 18.71
CA ALA A 57 -9.96 19.57 19.69
C ALA A 57 -11.26 19.01 19.09
N TRP A 58 -11.48 19.16 17.78
CA TRP A 58 -12.66 18.62 17.09
C TRP A 58 -12.53 17.12 16.75
N LEU A 59 -11.33 16.54 16.83
CA LEU A 59 -11.02 15.22 16.28
C LEU A 59 -11.94 14.12 16.83
N SER A 60 -12.05 14.01 18.15
CA SER A 60 -12.87 12.99 18.80
C SER A 60 -14.36 13.13 18.49
N ALA A 61 -14.85 14.36 18.35
CA ALA A 61 -16.24 14.62 18.00
C ALA A 61 -16.55 14.19 16.55
N VAL A 62 -15.66 14.49 15.61
CA VAL A 62 -15.85 14.08 14.21
C VAL A 62 -15.66 12.58 14.02
N ASP A 63 -14.72 11.96 14.73
CA ASP A 63 -14.54 10.51 14.74
C ASP A 63 -15.79 9.78 15.26
N ALA A 64 -16.39 10.27 16.35
CA ALA A 64 -17.65 9.73 16.86
C ALA A 64 -18.82 9.88 15.86
N MET A 65 -18.79 10.90 15.00
CA MET A 65 -19.77 11.10 13.92
C MET A 65 -19.48 10.27 12.66
N TYR A 66 -18.27 9.71 12.52
CA TYR A 66 -17.82 9.09 11.28
C TYR A 66 -18.76 8.01 10.71
N PRO A 67 -19.41 7.14 11.52
CA PRO A 67 -20.38 6.17 10.99
C PRO A 67 -21.49 6.81 10.14
N ASP A 68 -21.93 8.03 10.50
CA ASP A 68 -22.96 8.79 9.76
C ASP A 68 -22.36 9.61 8.60
N LEU A 69 -21.08 9.95 8.67
CA LEU A 69 -20.35 10.66 7.60
C LEU A 69 -19.93 9.74 6.46
N ARG A 70 -19.73 8.46 6.76
CA ARG A 70 -19.24 7.48 5.79
C ARG A 70 -20.27 7.26 4.69
N ALA A 71 -19.93 7.65 3.46
CA ALA A 71 -20.82 7.48 2.32
C ALA A 71 -21.07 5.97 2.04
N PRO A 72 -22.34 5.51 2.03
CA PRO A 72 -22.66 4.10 1.81
C PRO A 72 -22.47 3.70 0.35
N GLY A 73 -22.32 2.40 0.09
CA GLY A 73 -22.13 1.85 -1.25
C GLY A 73 -20.68 1.88 -1.75
N LEU A 74 -19.73 2.13 -0.84
CA LEU A 74 -18.28 2.11 -1.07
C LEU A 74 -17.55 1.21 -0.04
N GLU A 75 -18.19 0.12 0.37
CA GLU A 75 -17.66 -0.82 1.37
C GLU A 75 -16.54 -1.70 0.82
N ARG A 76 -16.43 -1.81 -0.51
CA ARG A 76 -15.36 -2.54 -1.21
C ARG A 76 -14.42 -1.58 -1.90
N MET A 77 -13.13 -1.86 -1.89
CA MET A 77 -12.12 -1.02 -2.56
C MET A 77 -12.13 -1.13 -4.10
N ASP A 78 -12.73 -2.17 -4.66
CA ASP A 78 -12.76 -2.45 -6.10
C ASP A 78 -14.05 -1.98 -6.80
N PHE A 79 -14.69 -0.92 -6.29
CA PHE A 79 -15.83 -0.29 -6.96
C PHE A 79 -15.43 0.24 -8.35
N ASN A 80 -16.36 0.17 -9.30
CA ASN A 80 -16.16 0.78 -10.61
C ASN A 80 -16.41 2.32 -10.54
N PRO A 81 -15.88 3.09 -11.50
CA PRO A 81 -16.05 4.55 -11.53
C PRO A 81 -17.50 5.01 -11.51
N GLU A 82 -18.39 4.29 -12.19
CA GLU A 82 -19.80 4.63 -12.31
C GLU A 82 -20.52 4.52 -10.96
N GLN A 83 -20.24 3.46 -10.18
CA GLN A 83 -20.72 3.27 -8.82
C GLN A 83 -20.27 4.42 -7.91
N TRP A 84 -19.00 4.84 -8.00
CA TRP A 84 -18.54 5.98 -7.22
C TRP A 84 -19.30 7.27 -7.58
N TRP A 85 -19.55 7.53 -8.86
CA TRP A 85 -20.33 8.70 -9.27
C TRP A 85 -21.81 8.62 -8.88
N GLN A 86 -22.40 7.42 -8.81
CA GLN A 86 -23.74 7.21 -8.25
C GLN A 86 -23.81 7.60 -6.76
N VAL A 87 -22.75 7.31 -6.00
CA VAL A 87 -22.64 7.69 -4.58
C VAL A 87 -22.32 9.18 -4.42
N ALA A 88 -21.36 9.70 -5.19
CA ALA A 88 -20.84 11.06 -5.00
C ALA A 88 -21.77 12.16 -5.54
N THR A 89 -22.45 11.93 -6.67
CA THR A 89 -23.25 12.99 -7.33
C THR A 89 -24.35 13.57 -6.43
N PRO A 90 -25.13 12.76 -5.68
CA PRO A 90 -26.11 13.28 -4.71
C PRO A 90 -25.50 14.13 -3.59
N LEU A 91 -24.23 13.91 -3.22
CA LEU A 91 -23.54 14.65 -2.17
C LEU A 91 -23.10 16.05 -2.62
N LEU A 92 -23.00 16.28 -3.93
CA LEU A 92 -22.45 17.50 -4.54
C LEU A 92 -23.52 18.57 -4.82
N ASP A 93 -24.41 18.81 -3.86
CA ASP A 93 -25.50 19.78 -4.01
C ASP A 93 -24.97 21.22 -4.20
N ARG A 94 -25.48 21.91 -5.23
CA ARG A 94 -25.20 23.32 -5.50
C ARG A 94 -25.61 24.25 -4.36
N ARG A 95 -26.66 23.90 -3.59
CA ARG A 95 -27.13 24.66 -2.41
C ARG A 95 -26.16 24.54 -1.25
N ALA A 96 -25.50 23.39 -1.11
CA ALA A 96 -24.44 23.16 -0.14
C ALA A 96 -23.10 23.83 -0.51
N GLY A 97 -23.01 24.43 -1.71
CA GLY A 97 -21.86 25.22 -2.15
C GLY A 97 -20.95 24.50 -3.16
N PHE A 98 -21.31 23.30 -3.60
CA PHE A 98 -20.57 22.57 -4.62
C PHE A 98 -20.83 23.11 -6.03
N ARG A 99 -19.82 23.00 -6.88
CA ARG A 99 -19.93 23.18 -8.34
C ARG A 99 -19.16 22.05 -8.99
N MET A 100 -19.74 21.43 -10.02
CA MET A 100 -19.12 20.36 -10.77
C MET A 100 -19.14 20.69 -12.25
N GLU A 101 -18.04 20.42 -12.93
CA GLU A 101 -17.89 20.56 -14.39
C GLU A 101 -17.05 19.41 -14.95
N GLU A 102 -17.36 18.97 -16.16
CA GLU A 102 -16.47 18.08 -16.92
C GLU A 102 -15.34 18.93 -17.53
N ILE A 103 -14.09 18.53 -17.33
CA ILE A 103 -12.90 19.28 -17.76
C ILE A 103 -11.99 18.49 -18.69
N GLY A 104 -12.36 17.24 -18.98
CA GLY A 104 -11.60 16.34 -19.83
C GLY A 104 -12.27 14.97 -19.91
N ARG A 105 -11.65 14.08 -20.67
CA ARG A 105 -12.06 12.67 -20.79
C ARG A 105 -10.84 11.78 -20.76
N SER A 106 -10.99 10.57 -20.24
CA SER A 106 -9.97 9.52 -20.28
C SER A 106 -9.75 9.01 -21.71
N VAL A 107 -8.80 8.10 -21.87
CA VAL A 107 -8.54 7.40 -23.15
C VAL A 107 -9.81 6.74 -23.70
N GLU A 108 -10.59 6.08 -22.84
CA GLU A 108 -11.84 5.40 -23.26
C GLU A 108 -13.07 6.33 -23.21
N GLY A 109 -12.86 7.64 -23.10
CA GLY A 109 -13.92 8.64 -23.20
C GLY A 109 -14.74 8.85 -21.90
N ARG A 110 -14.33 8.26 -20.78
CA ARG A 110 -14.98 8.48 -19.47
C ARG A 110 -14.74 9.92 -19.00
N PRO A 111 -15.74 10.60 -18.42
CA PRO A 111 -15.64 12.00 -18.05
C PRO A 111 -14.72 12.22 -16.84
N LEU A 112 -13.80 13.17 -16.97
CA LEU A 112 -12.98 13.70 -15.87
C LEU A 112 -13.66 14.96 -15.35
N ARG A 113 -14.08 14.94 -14.09
CA ARG A 113 -14.92 16.00 -13.51
C ARG A 113 -14.19 16.72 -12.40
N HIS A 114 -14.15 18.04 -12.49
CA HIS A 114 -13.63 18.92 -11.45
C HIS A 114 -14.78 19.35 -10.53
N ILE A 115 -14.55 19.23 -9.23
CA ILE A 115 -15.46 19.64 -8.17
C ILE A 115 -14.83 20.82 -7.44
N ARG A 116 -15.60 21.90 -7.26
CA ARG A 116 -15.19 23.08 -6.51
C ARG A 116 -16.10 23.28 -5.30
N TRP A 117 -15.52 23.60 -4.15
CA TRP A 117 -16.26 23.95 -2.92
C TRP A 117 -15.52 25.04 -2.12
N GLY A 118 -16.25 25.83 -1.34
CA GLY A 118 -15.66 26.92 -0.55
C GLY A 118 -15.56 28.26 -1.28
N LYS A 119 -15.19 29.29 -0.53
CA LYS A 119 -15.10 30.69 -1.01
C LYS A 119 -13.88 31.43 -0.49
N GLY A 120 -12.98 30.75 0.22
CA GLY A 120 -11.80 31.36 0.80
C GLY A 120 -10.68 31.56 -0.20
N ARG A 121 -9.70 32.37 0.19
CA ARG A 121 -8.59 32.80 -0.69
C ARG A 121 -7.55 31.71 -0.91
N THR A 122 -7.38 30.80 0.04
CA THR A 122 -6.38 29.73 -0.06
C THR A 122 -6.90 28.62 -0.96
N THR A 123 -6.30 28.49 -2.15
CA THR A 123 -6.68 27.46 -3.13
C THR A 123 -5.96 26.16 -2.81
N VAL A 124 -6.73 25.07 -2.68
CA VAL A 124 -6.22 23.72 -2.40
C VAL A 124 -6.67 22.78 -3.53
N LEU A 125 -5.73 22.08 -4.16
CA LEU A 125 -6.00 21.08 -5.19
C LEU A 125 -5.88 19.67 -4.60
N LEU A 126 -6.89 18.83 -4.76
CA LEU A 126 -6.90 17.43 -4.35
C LEU A 126 -7.13 16.57 -5.59
N TRP A 127 -6.35 15.52 -5.79
CA TRP A 127 -6.61 14.53 -6.84
C TRP A 127 -6.40 13.12 -6.31
N SER A 128 -7.20 12.18 -6.79
CA SER A 128 -7.16 10.79 -6.32
C SER A 128 -7.19 9.79 -7.46
N GLN A 129 -6.71 8.58 -7.17
CA GLN A 129 -6.83 7.40 -8.02
C GLN A 129 -6.31 7.66 -9.44
N MET A 130 -5.13 8.31 -9.50
CA MET A 130 -4.34 8.40 -10.73
C MET A 130 -3.75 7.04 -11.09
N HIS A 131 -3.56 6.18 -10.10
CA HIS A 131 -3.50 4.74 -10.27
C HIS A 131 -4.89 4.18 -10.00
N GLY A 132 -5.41 3.34 -10.90
CA GLY A 132 -6.80 2.91 -10.83
C GLY A 132 -7.14 1.93 -9.69
N ASP A 133 -6.15 1.22 -9.18
CA ASP A 133 -6.24 0.27 -8.05
C ASP A 133 -6.09 0.92 -6.66
N GLU A 134 -6.00 2.26 -6.60
CA GLU A 134 -5.71 3.01 -5.38
C GLU A 134 -6.92 3.88 -4.98
N SER A 135 -7.94 3.23 -4.42
CA SER A 135 -9.27 3.83 -4.22
C SER A 135 -9.52 4.42 -2.83
N THR A 136 -8.61 4.26 -1.86
CA THR A 136 -8.87 4.67 -0.46
C THR A 136 -9.07 6.17 -0.35
N GLY A 137 -8.21 6.97 -0.97
CA GLY A 137 -8.37 8.42 -1.02
C GLY A 137 -9.67 8.85 -1.71
N THR A 138 -10.08 8.15 -2.77
CA THR A 138 -11.35 8.40 -3.48
C THR A 138 -12.58 8.09 -2.63
N MET A 139 -12.54 7.04 -1.80
CA MET A 139 -13.59 6.76 -0.81
C MET A 139 -13.67 7.86 0.25
N ALA A 140 -12.53 8.27 0.80
CA ALA A 140 -12.45 9.34 1.80
C ALA A 140 -12.93 10.70 1.27
N LEU A 141 -12.76 10.98 -0.04
CA LEU A 141 -13.34 12.17 -0.66
C LEU A 141 -14.87 12.17 -0.63
N ALA A 142 -15.53 11.02 -0.76
CA ALA A 142 -16.99 10.94 -0.63
C ALA A 142 -17.42 11.26 0.81
N ASP A 143 -16.69 10.78 1.82
CA ASP A 143 -16.95 11.10 3.23
C ASP A 143 -16.74 12.59 3.52
N LEU A 144 -15.71 13.18 2.90
CA LEU A 144 -15.49 14.62 2.95
C LEU A 144 -16.67 15.38 2.34
N PHE A 145 -17.22 14.94 1.21
CA PHE A 145 -18.39 15.60 0.61
C PHE A 145 -19.63 15.50 1.49
N THR A 146 -19.87 14.35 2.14
CA THR A 146 -20.92 14.20 3.16
C THR A 146 -20.74 15.24 4.26
N PHE A 147 -19.54 15.32 4.86
CA PHE A 147 -19.26 16.26 5.95
C PHE A 147 -19.45 17.72 5.54
N LEU A 148 -18.84 18.14 4.42
CA LEU A 148 -18.91 19.51 3.93
C LEU A 148 -20.31 19.92 3.48
N GLY A 149 -21.09 18.98 2.93
CA GLY A 149 -22.41 19.23 2.37
C GLY A 149 -23.54 19.20 3.39
N GLN A 150 -23.49 18.25 4.32
CA GLN A 150 -24.59 17.93 5.23
C GLN A 150 -24.41 18.53 6.63
N HIS A 151 -23.21 19.00 6.98
CA HIS A 151 -22.94 19.65 8.27
C HIS A 151 -22.50 21.12 8.10
N PRO A 152 -23.24 21.98 7.35
CA PRO A 152 -22.82 23.35 7.06
C PRO A 152 -22.71 24.26 8.29
N GLN A 153 -23.33 23.87 9.42
CA GLN A 153 -23.26 24.59 10.69
C GLN A 153 -22.12 24.14 11.59
N HIS A 154 -21.42 23.05 11.25
CA HIS A 154 -20.28 22.60 12.04
C HIS A 154 -19.16 23.66 11.97
N PRO A 155 -18.57 24.09 13.12
CA PRO A 155 -17.57 25.18 13.13
C PRO A 155 -16.38 24.93 12.20
N LEU A 156 -15.93 23.68 12.11
CA LEU A 156 -14.87 23.29 11.16
C LEU A 156 -15.30 23.49 9.70
N VAL A 157 -16.50 23.06 9.30
CA VAL A 157 -17.01 23.24 7.94
C VAL A 157 -17.13 24.73 7.60
N GLN A 158 -17.61 25.56 8.53
CA GLN A 158 -17.68 27.01 8.35
C GLN A 158 -16.29 27.63 8.13
N ARG A 159 -15.30 27.22 8.93
CA ARG A 159 -13.90 27.66 8.81
C ARG A 159 -13.29 27.25 7.47
N LEU A 160 -13.42 25.99 7.08
CA LEU A 160 -12.96 25.49 5.79
C LEU A 160 -13.60 26.32 4.66
N ARG A 161 -14.93 26.49 4.69
CA ARG A 161 -15.67 27.24 3.65
C ARG A 161 -15.18 28.68 3.53
N ALA A 162 -14.89 29.34 4.64
CA ALA A 162 -14.50 30.74 4.69
C ALA A 162 -13.05 30.97 4.24
N ASN A 163 -12.15 30.04 4.53
CA ASN A 163 -10.71 30.26 4.38
C ASN A 163 -10.08 29.49 3.21
N THR A 164 -10.75 28.45 2.69
CA THR A 164 -10.26 27.70 1.52
C THR A 164 -11.24 27.73 0.34
N THR A 165 -10.68 27.55 -0.85
CA THR A 165 -11.41 27.08 -2.03
C THR A 165 -10.79 25.73 -2.42
N LEU A 166 -11.56 24.67 -2.25
CA LEU A 166 -11.17 23.31 -2.60
C LEU A 166 -11.48 23.07 -4.07
N HIS A 167 -10.49 22.52 -4.78
CA HIS A 167 -10.58 22.03 -6.14
C HIS A 167 -10.25 20.54 -6.10
N VAL A 168 -11.19 19.68 -6.45
CA VAL A 168 -11.04 18.23 -6.37
C VAL A 168 -11.19 17.63 -7.76
N LEU A 169 -10.22 16.80 -8.16
CA LEU A 169 -10.27 15.96 -9.35
C LEU A 169 -10.21 14.48 -8.90
N PRO A 170 -11.35 13.91 -8.48
CA PRO A 170 -11.41 12.50 -8.10
C PRO A 170 -11.33 11.61 -9.34
N LEU A 171 -10.95 10.34 -9.17
CA LEU A 171 -10.92 9.35 -10.25
C LEU A 171 -10.16 9.85 -11.49
N LEU A 172 -8.91 10.29 -11.32
CA LEU A 172 -8.12 10.80 -12.44
C LEU A 172 -7.89 9.73 -13.53
N ASN A 173 -7.78 8.45 -13.13
CA ASN A 173 -7.67 7.31 -14.03
C ASN A 173 -8.92 6.41 -13.97
N PRO A 174 -10.06 6.85 -14.54
CA PRO A 174 -11.29 6.07 -14.47
C PRO A 174 -11.18 4.76 -15.29
N ASP A 175 -10.33 4.70 -16.31
CA ASP A 175 -10.14 3.50 -17.13
C ASP A 175 -9.37 2.41 -16.37
N GLY A 176 -8.35 2.79 -15.61
CA GLY A 176 -7.66 1.88 -14.69
C GLY A 176 -8.57 1.45 -13.54
N ALA A 177 -9.36 2.38 -12.99
CA ALA A 177 -10.30 2.10 -11.91
C ALA A 177 -11.38 1.09 -12.30
N ALA A 178 -11.92 1.18 -13.52
CA ALA A 178 -12.88 0.20 -14.05
C ALA A 178 -12.34 -1.24 -14.12
N ARG A 179 -11.01 -1.41 -14.08
CA ARG A 179 -10.32 -2.71 -14.12
C ARG A 179 -9.58 -3.03 -12.84
N PHE A 180 -9.66 -2.15 -11.84
CA PHE A 180 -8.87 -2.20 -10.62
C PHE A 180 -7.38 -2.45 -10.89
N GLN A 181 -6.78 -1.58 -11.72
CA GLN A 181 -5.38 -1.66 -12.12
C GLN A 181 -4.69 -0.29 -12.05
N ARG A 182 -3.37 -0.31 -11.81
CA ARG A 182 -2.53 0.89 -11.75
C ARG A 182 -2.57 1.78 -12.98
N ARG A 183 -2.37 1.20 -14.17
CA ARG A 183 -2.15 1.96 -15.43
C ARG A 183 -3.46 2.34 -16.11
N ASN A 184 -3.45 3.38 -16.93
CA ASN A 184 -4.62 3.72 -17.77
C ASN A 184 -4.85 2.68 -18.87
N ALA A 185 -5.87 2.88 -19.73
CA ALA A 185 -6.20 1.93 -20.80
C ALA A 185 -5.07 1.68 -21.81
N GLN A 186 -4.10 2.60 -21.95
CA GLN A 186 -2.94 2.46 -22.83
C GLN A 186 -1.76 1.76 -22.16
N GLY A 187 -1.86 1.38 -20.89
CA GLY A 187 -0.75 0.83 -20.12
C GLY A 187 0.25 1.90 -19.64
N ILE A 188 -0.11 3.18 -19.67
CA ILE A 188 0.74 4.25 -19.16
C ILE A 188 0.46 4.45 -17.67
N ASP A 189 1.52 4.54 -16.87
CA ASP A 189 1.46 5.02 -15.49
C ASP A 189 1.37 6.55 -15.54
N ILE A 190 0.20 7.12 -15.21
CA ILE A 190 -0.01 8.57 -15.25
C ILE A 190 0.94 9.27 -14.28
N ASN A 191 1.32 8.65 -13.16
CA ASN A 191 2.33 9.18 -12.23
C ASN A 191 3.78 8.98 -12.70
N ARG A 192 3.98 8.60 -13.98
CA ARG A 192 5.26 8.66 -14.68
C ARG A 192 5.17 9.51 -15.97
N ASP A 193 4.09 10.27 -16.12
CA ASP A 193 3.78 11.06 -17.31
C ASP A 193 3.81 12.58 -17.05
N ALA A 194 4.14 13.05 -15.84
CA ALA A 194 4.00 14.48 -15.49
C ALA A 194 4.86 15.44 -16.34
N ARG A 195 5.99 14.95 -16.87
CA ARG A 195 6.90 15.72 -17.74
C ARG A 195 6.50 15.72 -19.20
N MET A 196 6.01 14.59 -19.70
CA MET A 196 5.66 14.43 -21.12
C MET A 196 4.22 14.86 -21.38
N LEU A 197 3.31 14.60 -20.43
CA LEU A 197 1.88 14.85 -20.53
C LEU A 197 1.28 14.18 -21.77
N ALA A 198 1.68 12.92 -22.01
CA ALA A 198 1.23 12.11 -23.14
C ALA A 198 -0.24 11.68 -22.98
N THR A 199 -0.67 11.43 -21.75
CA THR A 199 -2.02 10.95 -21.42
C THR A 199 -3.03 12.11 -21.38
N PRO A 200 -4.29 11.89 -21.83
CA PRO A 200 -5.33 12.91 -21.67
C PRO A 200 -5.64 13.19 -20.20
N GLU A 201 -5.52 12.19 -19.31
CA GLU A 201 -5.66 12.34 -17.86
C GLU A 201 -4.58 13.29 -17.30
N GLY A 202 -3.30 13.02 -17.61
CA GLY A 202 -2.19 13.86 -17.18
C GLY A 202 -2.28 15.31 -17.66
N ARG A 203 -2.67 15.51 -18.94
CA ARG A 203 -2.94 16.86 -19.48
C ARG A 203 -4.08 17.56 -18.74
N THR A 204 -5.14 16.83 -18.41
CA THR A 204 -6.31 17.38 -17.69
C THR A 204 -5.91 17.85 -16.29
N LEU A 205 -5.17 17.04 -15.52
CA LEU A 205 -4.66 17.44 -14.21
C LEU A 205 -3.74 18.67 -14.32
N LYS A 206 -2.81 18.68 -15.29
CA LYS A 206 -1.91 19.83 -15.49
C LYS A 206 -2.67 21.11 -15.86
N ALA A 207 -3.66 21.02 -16.75
CA ALA A 207 -4.49 22.15 -17.14
C ALA A 207 -5.27 22.71 -15.94
N LEU A 208 -5.84 21.82 -15.12
CA LEU A 208 -6.52 22.22 -13.88
C LEU A 208 -5.56 22.92 -12.91
N HIS A 209 -4.38 22.34 -12.65
CA HIS A 209 -3.33 22.94 -11.82
C HIS A 209 -2.97 24.35 -12.30
N ASN A 210 -2.69 24.51 -13.59
CA ASN A 210 -2.36 25.81 -14.19
C ASN A 210 -3.50 26.83 -14.04
N ARG A 211 -4.76 26.37 -14.18
CA ARG A 211 -5.94 27.23 -14.10
C ARG A 211 -6.17 27.74 -12.67
N VAL A 212 -6.01 26.87 -11.67
CA VAL A 212 -6.35 27.20 -10.27
C VAL A 212 -5.16 27.72 -9.46
N ARG A 213 -3.92 27.45 -9.91
CA ARG A 213 -2.67 27.86 -9.26
C ARG A 213 -2.67 27.62 -7.75
N PRO A 214 -2.77 26.34 -7.32
CA PRO A 214 -3.05 26.01 -5.94
C PRO A 214 -1.85 26.30 -5.03
N ALA A 215 -2.15 26.87 -3.86
CA ALA A 215 -1.15 27.08 -2.81
C ALA A 215 -0.72 25.76 -2.16
N PHE A 216 -1.68 24.83 -2.03
CA PHE A 216 -1.50 23.48 -1.48
C PHE A 216 -2.07 22.42 -2.43
N GLY A 217 -1.43 21.26 -2.46
CA GLY A 217 -1.80 20.13 -3.30
C GLY A 217 -1.87 18.84 -2.48
N PHE A 218 -2.82 17.97 -2.76
CA PHE A 218 -2.91 16.65 -2.16
C PHE A 218 -2.93 15.58 -3.24
N ASN A 219 -1.85 14.79 -3.29
CA ASN A 219 -1.77 13.59 -4.11
C ASN A 219 -2.28 12.41 -3.28
N LEU A 220 -3.46 11.89 -3.61
CA LEU A 220 -4.12 10.86 -2.81
C LEU A 220 -3.90 9.48 -3.42
N HIS A 221 -3.11 8.65 -2.74
CA HIS A 221 -2.61 7.36 -3.22
C HIS A 221 -2.84 6.23 -2.21
N ASP A 222 -2.62 5.00 -2.69
CA ASP A 222 -2.47 3.81 -1.88
C ASP A 222 -1.09 3.20 -2.16
N GLN A 223 -0.52 2.56 -1.15
CA GLN A 223 0.67 1.73 -1.27
C GLN A 223 0.32 0.25 -1.10
N GLN A 224 1.30 -0.63 -1.31
CA GLN A 224 1.10 -2.04 -0.97
C GLN A 224 0.84 -2.20 0.53
N PRO A 225 -0.14 -3.03 0.95
CA PRO A 225 -0.57 -3.14 2.33
C PRO A 225 0.49 -3.55 3.37
N HIS A 226 1.62 -4.11 2.94
CA HIS A 226 2.64 -4.66 3.83
C HIS A 226 3.96 -3.90 3.84
N TYR A 227 4.00 -2.71 3.24
CA TYR A 227 5.08 -1.76 3.53
C TYR A 227 5.22 -1.59 5.04
N ARG A 228 6.45 -1.39 5.50
CA ARG A 228 6.78 -1.43 6.94
C ARG A 228 7.23 -0.07 7.44
N VAL A 229 7.05 0.14 8.73
CA VAL A 229 7.54 1.33 9.42
C VAL A 229 9.01 1.13 9.78
N GLY A 230 9.91 1.72 8.98
CA GLY A 230 11.35 1.48 9.09
C GLY A 230 11.66 -0.02 9.03
N ASP A 231 12.61 -0.46 9.87
CA ASP A 231 13.00 -1.86 9.95
C ASP A 231 12.11 -2.72 10.87
N SER A 232 10.99 -2.17 11.37
CA SER A 232 10.07 -2.92 12.24
C SER A 232 9.24 -3.97 11.48
N ASP A 233 8.55 -4.82 12.24
CA ASP A 233 7.55 -5.79 11.76
C ASP A 233 6.15 -5.17 11.57
N ARG A 234 5.98 -3.89 11.93
CA ARG A 234 4.71 -3.17 11.83
C ARG A 234 4.45 -2.73 10.41
N SER A 235 3.24 -3.01 9.92
CA SER A 235 2.79 -2.46 8.64
C SER A 235 2.51 -0.96 8.76
N THR A 236 2.85 -0.23 7.70
CA THR A 236 2.53 1.18 7.52
C THR A 236 1.05 1.30 7.16
N ALA A 237 0.27 1.91 8.05
CA ALA A 237 -1.12 2.26 7.79
C ALA A 237 -1.20 3.49 6.87
N ILE A 238 -0.43 4.54 7.18
CA ILE A 238 -0.34 5.78 6.38
C ILE A 238 1.12 6.14 6.18
N ALA A 239 1.57 6.32 4.94
CA ALA A 239 2.84 6.99 4.65
C ALA A 239 2.59 8.43 4.18
N LEU A 240 3.45 9.34 4.59
CA LEU A 240 3.37 10.76 4.23
C LEU A 240 4.60 11.18 3.43
N LEU A 241 4.38 12.09 2.49
CA LEU A 241 5.46 12.70 1.71
C LEU A 241 5.18 14.18 1.45
N ALA A 242 6.17 15.01 1.73
CA ALA A 242 6.28 16.35 1.16
C ALA A 242 7.31 16.29 0.02
N PRO A 243 6.88 16.13 -1.27
CA PRO A 243 7.77 15.78 -2.37
C PRO A 243 8.89 16.80 -2.57
N ALA A 244 10.07 16.31 -2.95
CA ALA A 244 11.18 17.14 -3.36
C ALA A 244 10.82 17.91 -4.65
N PRO A 245 11.16 19.20 -4.77
CA PRO A 245 10.93 19.95 -6.02
C PRO A 245 12.05 19.74 -7.06
N ASN A 246 13.17 19.13 -6.66
CA ASN A 246 14.37 18.94 -7.48
C ASN A 246 15.30 17.86 -6.89
N GLN A 247 16.32 17.47 -7.67
CA GLN A 247 17.31 16.46 -7.28
C GLN A 247 18.11 16.82 -6.02
N ALA A 248 18.31 18.11 -5.74
CA ALA A 248 18.99 18.58 -4.54
C ALA A 248 18.15 18.40 -3.26
N ASN A 249 16.90 17.93 -3.39
CA ASN A 249 15.99 17.68 -2.29
C ASN A 249 15.79 18.94 -1.40
N GLU A 250 15.72 20.11 -2.03
CA GLU A 250 15.66 21.40 -1.33
C GLU A 250 14.38 21.56 -0.51
N VAL A 251 14.48 22.28 0.61
CA VAL A 251 13.33 22.71 1.42
C VAL A 251 12.98 24.14 1.04
N THR A 252 12.27 24.29 -0.07
CA THR A 252 11.71 25.59 -0.49
C THR A 252 10.60 26.04 0.48
N PRO A 253 10.19 27.33 0.49
CA PRO A 253 9.04 27.77 1.30
C PRO A 253 7.76 26.98 1.00
N GLN A 254 7.61 26.49 -0.23
CA GLN A 254 6.51 25.63 -0.67
C GLN A 254 6.56 24.25 -0.04
N ARG A 255 7.74 23.65 0.01
CA ARG A 255 7.89 22.35 0.64
C ARG A 255 7.88 22.45 2.16
N ALA A 256 8.42 23.51 2.75
CA ALA A 256 8.38 23.75 4.20
C ALA A 256 6.93 23.70 4.72
N ARG A 257 6.02 24.47 4.11
CA ARG A 257 4.60 24.43 4.49
C ARG A 257 3.93 23.07 4.22
N ALA A 258 4.42 22.29 3.25
CA ALA A 258 3.93 20.93 3.04
C ALA A 258 4.40 19.96 4.13
N ILE A 259 5.65 20.07 4.59
CA ILE A 259 6.19 19.32 5.73
C ILE A 259 5.38 19.65 6.99
N GLU A 260 5.09 20.93 7.23
CA GLU A 260 4.25 21.39 8.33
C GLU A 260 2.83 20.81 8.29
N VAL A 261 2.20 20.78 7.12
CA VAL A 261 0.89 20.14 6.92
C VAL A 261 0.97 18.62 7.13
N ALA A 262 2.03 17.95 6.64
CA ALA A 262 2.24 16.53 6.89
C ALA A 262 2.42 16.23 8.39
N ALA A 263 3.11 17.10 9.11
CA ALA A 263 3.23 17.01 10.57
C ALA A 263 1.87 17.20 11.27
N ALA A 264 0.99 18.08 10.77
CA ALA A 264 -0.38 18.21 11.27
C ALA A 264 -1.20 16.91 11.09
N ILE A 265 -1.01 16.21 9.96
CA ILE A 265 -1.61 14.89 9.72
C ILE A 265 -1.08 13.88 10.74
N ARG A 266 0.25 13.83 10.96
CA ARG A 266 0.86 12.95 11.98
C ARG A 266 0.26 13.21 13.36
N ILE A 267 0.17 14.47 13.79
CA ILE A 267 -0.40 14.84 15.10
C ILE A 267 -1.84 14.33 15.25
N ALA A 268 -2.67 14.48 14.21
CA ALA A 268 -4.06 14.04 14.27
C ALA A 268 -4.22 12.52 14.27
N LEU A 269 -3.32 11.78 13.61
CA LEU A 269 -3.41 10.32 13.49
C LEU A 269 -2.64 9.55 14.58
N ASP A 270 -1.73 10.22 15.29
CA ASP A 270 -0.93 9.60 16.36
C ASP A 270 -1.78 8.84 17.40
N PRO A 271 -2.91 9.39 17.91
CA PRO A 271 -3.74 8.68 18.89
C PRO A 271 -4.33 7.35 18.40
N TYR A 272 -4.44 7.16 17.09
CA TYR A 272 -5.06 5.98 16.49
C TYR A 272 -4.05 4.95 16.00
N ILE A 273 -2.96 5.42 15.40
CA ILE A 273 -2.02 4.59 14.64
C ILE A 273 -0.56 4.95 14.95
N ASN A 274 -0.26 5.29 16.22
CA ASN A 274 1.11 5.48 16.68
C ASN A 274 1.99 4.27 16.30
N GLY A 275 3.13 4.55 15.68
CA GLY A 275 4.05 3.51 15.20
C GLY A 275 3.60 2.76 13.94
N HIS A 276 2.53 3.20 13.28
CA HIS A 276 2.05 2.73 11.97
C HIS A 276 2.06 3.84 10.91
N ILE A 277 2.72 4.96 11.19
CA ILE A 277 2.90 6.08 10.25
C ILE A 277 4.37 6.15 9.85
N ALA A 278 4.63 6.21 8.54
CA ALA A 278 5.97 6.31 7.98
C ALA A 278 6.12 7.55 7.08
N ARG A 279 7.36 7.90 6.74
CA ARG A 279 7.69 8.85 5.67
C ARG A 279 8.03 8.07 4.40
N TRP A 280 7.44 8.44 3.27
CA TRP A 280 7.80 7.84 1.98
C TRP A 280 9.16 8.35 1.49
N ASP A 281 9.80 7.60 0.58
CA ASP A 281 11.04 8.00 -0.09
C ASP A 281 10.91 9.41 -0.71
N GLU A 282 11.88 10.27 -0.41
CA GLU A 282 11.92 11.66 -0.87
C GLU A 282 12.77 11.85 -2.14
N THR A 283 13.21 10.76 -2.77
CA THR A 283 13.99 10.82 -4.00
C THR A 283 13.19 11.49 -5.12
N PHE A 284 13.73 12.59 -5.64
CA PHE A 284 13.07 13.36 -6.69
C PHE A 284 12.87 12.56 -7.98
N ASN A 285 11.63 12.52 -8.46
CA ASN A 285 11.26 11.91 -9.71
C ASN A 285 10.62 12.93 -10.65
N ALA A 286 11.39 13.41 -11.63
CA ALA A 286 10.94 14.36 -12.65
C ALA A 286 9.80 13.86 -13.56
N ARG A 287 9.30 12.63 -13.36
CA ARG A 287 8.15 12.07 -14.08
C ARG A 287 6.87 12.00 -13.22
N ALA A 288 6.98 12.17 -11.91
CA ALA A 288 5.86 12.05 -10.98
C ALA A 288 5.12 13.38 -10.81
N PHE A 289 3.80 13.31 -10.67
CA PHE A 289 2.95 14.50 -10.51
C PHE A 289 3.14 15.13 -9.12
N GLY A 290 3.40 14.34 -8.07
CA GLY A 290 3.71 14.87 -6.74
C GLY A 290 4.90 15.82 -6.76
N ASP A 291 6.03 15.35 -7.27
CA ASP A 291 7.28 16.10 -7.43
C ASP A 291 7.12 17.31 -8.35
N LEU A 292 6.52 17.13 -9.53
CA LEU A 292 6.37 18.23 -10.47
C LEU A 292 5.37 19.28 -10.00
N THR A 293 4.32 18.93 -9.28
CA THR A 293 3.44 19.94 -8.65
C THR A 293 4.18 20.73 -7.58
N ALA A 294 5.06 20.09 -6.80
CA ALA A 294 5.95 20.79 -5.87
C ALA A 294 6.91 21.73 -6.62
N GLN A 295 7.53 21.25 -7.71
CA GLN A 295 8.38 22.05 -8.60
C GLN A 295 7.63 23.23 -9.24
N TRP A 296 6.35 23.07 -9.58
CA TRP A 296 5.50 24.14 -10.12
C TRP A 296 5.00 25.14 -9.06
N GLY A 297 5.48 25.04 -7.82
CA GLY A 297 5.26 26.04 -6.77
C GLY A 297 4.13 25.72 -5.78
N THR A 298 3.59 24.51 -5.81
CA THR A 298 2.53 24.07 -4.88
C THR A 298 3.13 23.42 -3.63
N GLY A 299 2.56 23.69 -2.46
CA GLY A 299 2.90 22.94 -1.24
C GLY A 299 2.19 21.59 -1.29
N THR A 300 2.81 20.61 -1.94
CA THR A 300 2.19 19.30 -2.20
C THR A 300 2.46 18.36 -1.03
N VAL A 301 1.41 17.69 -0.56
CA VAL A 301 1.48 16.55 0.36
C VAL A 301 0.94 15.34 -0.36
N LEU A 302 1.65 14.24 -0.30
CA LEU A 302 1.19 12.94 -0.73
C LEU A 302 0.86 12.11 0.51
N ILE A 303 -0.26 11.40 0.44
CA ILE A 303 -0.73 10.48 1.49
C ILE A 303 -0.88 9.11 0.83
N GLU A 304 -0.21 8.10 1.38
CA GLU A 304 -0.27 6.70 0.92
C GLU A 304 -1.07 5.85 1.91
N ALA A 305 -2.21 5.31 1.50
CA ALA A 305 -2.94 4.31 2.27
C ALA A 305 -2.29 2.93 2.14
N GLY A 306 -1.71 2.40 3.23
CA GLY A 306 -1.13 1.06 3.26
C GLY A 306 -2.13 -0.01 3.67
N GLY A 307 -1.80 -0.74 4.74
CA GLY A 307 -2.59 -1.86 5.22
C GLY A 307 -2.74 -1.86 6.74
N ILE A 308 -3.91 -2.31 7.19
CA ILE A 308 -4.17 -2.68 8.58
C ILE A 308 -4.60 -4.14 8.56
N ASP A 309 -4.02 -4.97 9.43
CA ASP A 309 -4.35 -6.38 9.51
C ASP A 309 -5.86 -6.55 9.84
N GLY A 310 -6.55 -7.36 9.04
CA GLY A 310 -8.00 -7.55 9.15
C GLY A 310 -8.87 -6.52 8.37
N ASP A 311 -8.31 -5.39 7.93
CA ASP A 311 -9.04 -4.36 7.19
C ASP A 311 -9.07 -4.62 5.67
N ARG A 312 -9.71 -5.72 5.28
CA ARG A 312 -9.64 -6.29 3.91
C ARG A 312 -10.01 -5.32 2.78
N HIS A 313 -10.92 -4.39 3.07
CA HIS A 313 -11.42 -3.39 2.12
C HIS A 313 -11.08 -1.96 2.54
N LYS A 314 -10.06 -1.81 3.39
CA LYS A 314 -9.51 -0.51 3.82
C LYS A 314 -10.56 0.44 4.41
N GLN A 315 -11.55 -0.07 5.13
CA GLN A 315 -12.63 0.75 5.70
C GLN A 315 -12.19 1.49 6.97
N GLU A 316 -11.34 0.87 7.80
CA GLU A 316 -10.71 1.58 8.91
C GLU A 316 -9.67 2.58 8.38
N LEU A 317 -8.87 2.17 7.38
CA LEU A 317 -7.96 3.08 6.70
C LEU A 317 -8.68 4.25 6.04
N ARG A 318 -9.84 4.05 5.40
CA ARG A 318 -10.68 5.12 4.83
C ARG A 318 -11.04 6.17 5.89
N LYS A 319 -11.41 5.75 7.10
CA LYS A 319 -11.69 6.65 8.23
C LYS A 319 -10.46 7.47 8.60
N LEU A 320 -9.34 6.80 8.83
CA LEU A 320 -8.09 7.45 9.22
C LEU A 320 -7.60 8.41 8.14
N TYR A 321 -7.76 8.03 6.87
CA TYR A 321 -7.46 8.87 5.72
C TYR A 321 -8.34 10.14 5.70
N PHE A 322 -9.64 9.99 5.93
CA PHE A 322 -10.57 11.11 6.05
C PHE A 322 -10.19 12.05 7.21
N LEU A 323 -9.93 11.53 8.41
CA LEU A 323 -9.54 12.32 9.58
C LEU A 323 -8.21 13.06 9.34
N GLY A 324 -7.22 12.38 8.77
CA GLY A 324 -5.93 12.96 8.41
C GLY A 324 -6.06 14.07 7.36
N LEU A 325 -6.82 13.82 6.30
CA LEU A 325 -7.10 14.84 5.28
C LEU A 325 -7.84 16.05 5.88
N LEU A 326 -8.79 15.82 6.78
CA LEU A 326 -9.53 16.88 7.44
C LEU A 326 -8.63 17.73 8.36
N ALA A 327 -7.69 17.11 9.08
CA ALA A 327 -6.67 17.81 9.87
C ALA A 327 -5.72 18.65 9.00
N ALA A 328 -5.31 18.12 7.84
CA ALA A 328 -4.54 18.87 6.87
C ALA A 328 -5.31 20.12 6.40
N LEU A 329 -6.57 19.95 6.02
CA LEU A 329 -7.43 21.06 5.57
C LEU A 329 -7.71 22.09 6.67
N ASP A 330 -7.94 21.67 7.92
CA ASP A 330 -8.13 22.57 9.06
C ASP A 330 -6.87 23.40 9.33
N SER A 331 -5.70 22.75 9.35
CA SER A 331 -4.43 23.43 9.58
C SER A 331 -4.10 24.45 8.47
N ILE A 332 -4.49 24.18 7.23
CA ILE A 332 -4.42 25.14 6.12
C ILE A 332 -5.41 26.28 6.31
N ALA A 333 -6.67 25.96 6.64
CA ALA A 333 -7.74 26.95 6.78
C ALA A 333 -7.57 27.88 7.97
N SER A 334 -6.94 27.41 9.05
CA SER A 334 -6.63 28.20 10.24
C SER A 334 -5.26 28.85 10.20
N GLY A 335 -4.37 28.38 9.32
CA GLY A 335 -2.96 28.74 9.33
C GLY A 335 -2.13 28.06 10.42
N SER A 336 -2.73 27.14 11.21
CA SER A 336 -2.05 26.49 12.33
C SER A 336 -0.95 25.50 11.93
N HIS A 337 -0.82 25.18 10.64
CA HIS A 337 0.33 24.41 10.15
C HIS A 337 1.64 25.20 10.32
N ALA A 338 1.60 26.52 10.15
CA ALA A 338 2.80 27.35 10.20
C ALA A 338 3.50 27.23 11.56
N GLY A 339 4.79 26.88 11.54
CA GLY A 339 5.60 26.74 12.74
C GLY A 339 5.47 25.37 13.44
N ILE A 340 4.68 24.42 12.93
CA ILE A 340 4.73 23.05 13.41
C ILE A 340 6.16 22.52 13.19
N PRO A 341 6.84 21.96 14.23
CA PRO A 341 8.22 21.51 14.09
C PRO A 341 8.39 20.48 12.97
N HIS A 342 9.29 20.76 12.03
CA HIS A 342 9.63 19.84 10.93
C HIS A 342 10.07 18.46 11.43
N ALA A 343 10.63 18.39 12.65
CA ALA A 343 11.05 17.14 13.29
C ALA A 343 9.92 16.14 13.50
N LEU A 344 8.66 16.59 13.63
CA LEU A 344 7.49 15.70 13.74
C LEU A 344 7.21 14.92 12.45
N TYR A 345 7.59 15.47 11.29
CA TYR A 345 7.55 14.76 10.01
C TYR A 345 8.88 14.05 9.73
N ARG A 346 10.02 14.72 9.91
CA ARG A 346 11.35 14.17 9.58
C ARG A 346 11.77 13.02 10.50
N GLY A 347 11.25 12.99 11.72
CA GLY A 347 11.46 11.91 12.68
C GLY A 347 10.61 10.67 12.42
N LEU A 348 9.69 10.69 11.44
CA LEU A 348 8.99 9.49 11.01
C LEU A 348 9.99 8.48 10.42
N PRO A 349 9.91 7.19 10.80
CA PRO A 349 10.68 6.14 10.15
C PRO A 349 10.38 6.14 8.65
N GLU A 350 11.41 5.86 7.83
CA GLU A 350 11.21 5.73 6.40
C GLU A 350 10.41 4.46 6.09
N ASN A 351 9.59 4.53 5.05
CA ASN A 351 8.74 3.44 4.64
C ASN A 351 9.57 2.35 3.95
N ALA A 352 9.61 1.15 4.52
CA ALA A 352 10.47 0.07 4.05
C ALA A 352 9.69 -0.98 3.25
N GLU A 353 10.39 -1.66 2.35
CA GLU A 353 9.82 -2.67 1.47
C GLU A 353 9.08 -3.78 2.23
N PRO A 354 7.98 -4.30 1.64
CA PRO A 354 7.17 -5.32 2.26
C PRO A 354 7.92 -6.65 2.41
N TRP A 355 7.64 -7.33 3.51
CA TRP A 355 8.02 -8.74 3.63
C TRP A 355 7.11 -9.61 2.76
N PRO A 356 7.62 -10.75 2.26
CA PRO A 356 6.80 -11.83 1.73
C PRO A 356 5.65 -12.21 2.68
N ASP A 357 4.55 -12.68 2.12
CA ASP A 357 3.31 -12.89 2.87
C ASP A 357 3.34 -14.11 3.78
N LEU A 358 3.92 -15.22 3.31
CA LEU A 358 3.93 -16.47 4.06
C LEU A 358 5.23 -17.23 3.83
N ARG A 359 5.85 -17.71 4.92
CA ARG A 359 6.91 -18.71 4.89
C ARG A 359 6.45 -20.00 5.55
N ILE A 360 6.84 -21.13 4.97
CA ILE A 360 6.60 -22.47 5.50
C ILE A 360 7.94 -23.08 5.82
N ASP A 361 8.16 -23.42 7.07
CA ASP A 361 9.47 -23.77 7.59
C ASP A 361 9.58 -25.30 7.76
N GLY A 362 10.60 -25.89 7.14
CA GLY A 362 11.09 -27.24 7.42
C GLY A 362 10.22 -28.42 6.98
N GLY A 363 9.31 -28.22 6.02
CA GLY A 363 8.49 -29.30 5.46
C GLY A 363 9.28 -30.25 4.56
N ILE A 364 8.78 -31.49 4.39
CA ILE A 364 9.37 -32.50 3.50
C ILE A 364 8.66 -32.45 2.16
N LEU A 365 9.31 -31.95 1.10
CA LEU A 365 8.79 -31.99 -0.27
C LEU A 365 8.58 -33.45 -0.71
N SER A 366 7.34 -33.78 -1.05
CA SER A 366 6.92 -35.09 -1.56
C SER A 366 6.29 -34.93 -2.94
N VAL A 367 7.12 -34.58 -3.92
CA VAL A 367 6.70 -34.42 -5.33
C VAL A 367 6.81 -35.77 -6.05
N PRO A 368 5.75 -36.26 -6.72
CA PRO A 368 5.81 -37.54 -7.44
C PRO A 368 6.95 -37.61 -8.44
N GLY A 369 7.72 -38.71 -8.39
CA GLY A 369 8.86 -38.94 -9.30
C GLY A 369 10.15 -38.23 -8.91
N MET A 370 10.19 -37.48 -7.81
CA MET A 370 11.38 -36.80 -7.30
C MET A 370 11.81 -37.37 -5.94
N PRO A 371 13.12 -37.35 -5.60
CA PRO A 371 13.57 -37.62 -4.24
C PRO A 371 12.96 -36.63 -3.25
N ARG A 372 12.62 -37.11 -2.05
CA ARG A 372 12.15 -36.24 -0.98
C ARG A 372 13.29 -35.39 -0.45
N ALA A 373 13.00 -34.14 -0.12
CA ALA A 373 13.95 -33.20 0.46
C ALA A 373 13.24 -32.32 1.49
N ARG A 374 13.95 -31.94 2.55
CA ARG A 374 13.49 -30.87 3.45
C ARG A 374 13.68 -29.54 2.73
N ALA A 375 12.67 -28.68 2.78
CA ALA A 375 12.74 -27.33 2.23
C ALA A 375 11.75 -26.40 2.93
N ASP A 376 12.07 -25.12 2.90
CA ASP A 376 11.18 -24.04 3.20
C ASP A 376 10.50 -23.56 1.91
N LEU A 377 9.29 -22.99 2.02
CA LEU A 377 8.61 -22.32 0.92
C LEU A 377 8.36 -20.86 1.27
N LEU A 378 8.70 -19.96 0.35
CA LEU A 378 8.31 -18.55 0.43
C LEU A 378 7.16 -18.26 -0.52
N VAL A 379 6.11 -17.62 -0.04
CA VAL A 379 4.90 -17.32 -0.78
C VAL A 379 4.65 -15.82 -0.77
N SER A 380 4.28 -15.28 -1.94
CA SER A 380 3.76 -13.92 -2.07
C SER A 380 2.35 -13.91 -2.65
N LEU A 381 1.54 -12.96 -2.23
CA LEU A 381 0.14 -12.76 -2.63
C LEU A 381 0.06 -11.55 -3.56
N ARG A 382 -0.67 -11.72 -4.66
CA ARG A 382 -0.99 -10.59 -5.55
C ARG A 382 -1.90 -9.56 -4.87
N ARG A 383 -2.83 -10.03 -4.03
CA ARG A 383 -3.70 -9.17 -3.20
C ARG A 383 -3.64 -9.63 -1.75
N PRO A 384 -2.67 -9.12 -0.97
CA PRO A 384 -2.42 -9.62 0.38
C PRO A 384 -3.62 -9.49 1.32
N LEU A 385 -4.34 -8.37 1.27
CA LEU A 385 -5.50 -8.10 2.15
C LEU A 385 -6.68 -9.06 1.93
N THR A 386 -6.84 -9.59 0.72
CA THR A 386 -7.90 -10.56 0.40
C THR A 386 -7.40 -11.99 0.29
N GLY A 387 -6.07 -12.20 0.39
CA GLY A 387 -5.47 -13.52 0.28
C GLY A 387 -5.39 -14.09 -1.14
N GLU A 388 -5.58 -13.26 -2.18
CA GLU A 388 -5.67 -13.77 -3.56
C GLU A 388 -4.34 -13.86 -4.28
N GLY A 389 -4.17 -14.91 -5.09
CA GLY A 389 -3.09 -15.03 -6.06
C GLY A 389 -1.73 -15.33 -5.43
N ALA A 390 -1.68 -16.36 -4.58
CA ALA A 390 -0.47 -16.91 -4.00
C ALA A 390 0.45 -17.49 -5.06
N THR A 391 1.72 -17.10 -5.01
CA THR A 391 2.80 -17.54 -5.90
C THR A 391 3.99 -17.99 -5.07
N LEU A 392 4.61 -19.12 -5.45
CA LEU A 392 5.86 -19.57 -4.84
C LEU A 392 6.99 -18.65 -5.29
N ARG A 393 7.50 -17.85 -4.36
CA ARG A 393 8.60 -16.91 -4.59
C ARG A 393 9.95 -17.61 -4.56
N ASP A 394 10.16 -18.46 -3.56
CA ASP A 394 11.39 -19.22 -3.39
C ASP A 394 11.16 -20.57 -2.71
N ILE A 395 12.10 -21.51 -2.87
CA ILE A 395 12.07 -22.87 -2.34
C ILE A 395 13.51 -23.27 -1.96
N GLY A 396 13.76 -23.59 -0.69
CA GLY A 396 15.11 -23.99 -0.28
C GLY A 396 15.37 -23.81 1.20
N ASP A 397 16.61 -23.46 1.54
CA ASP A 397 16.97 -22.99 2.88
C ASP A 397 16.68 -21.49 2.95
N LEU A 398 15.64 -21.12 3.70
CA LEU A 398 15.18 -19.74 3.84
C LEU A 398 15.27 -19.28 5.30
N GLU A 399 16.14 -19.91 6.09
CA GLU A 399 16.43 -19.49 7.45
C GLU A 399 16.95 -18.04 7.46
N GLY A 400 16.37 -17.19 8.32
CA GLY A 400 16.71 -15.77 8.41
C GLY A 400 15.95 -14.84 7.44
N GLU A 401 15.24 -15.37 6.45
CA GLU A 401 14.32 -14.56 5.63
C GLU A 401 13.11 -14.09 6.46
N ASN A 402 12.65 -12.87 6.23
CA ASN A 402 11.45 -12.38 6.92
C ASN A 402 10.18 -12.76 6.14
N ALA A 403 9.08 -12.98 6.86
CA ALA A 403 7.75 -13.14 6.28
C ALA A 403 6.69 -12.61 7.25
N ARG A 404 5.53 -12.19 6.73
CA ARG A 404 4.40 -11.70 7.54
C ARG A 404 3.80 -12.82 8.38
N LEU A 405 3.66 -14.01 7.79
CA LEU A 405 3.18 -15.21 8.45
C LEU A 405 4.22 -16.32 8.33
N VAL A 406 4.35 -17.13 9.38
CA VAL A 406 5.22 -18.31 9.38
C VAL A 406 4.41 -19.52 9.82
N ILE A 407 4.50 -20.60 9.05
CA ILE A 407 3.98 -21.92 9.42
C ILE A 407 5.16 -22.84 9.70
N ASP A 408 5.21 -23.42 10.90
CA ASP A 408 6.14 -24.50 11.19
C ASP A 408 5.60 -25.82 10.62
N ALA A 409 6.24 -26.33 9.57
CA ALA A 409 5.87 -27.57 8.90
C ALA A 409 6.87 -28.71 9.19
N ARG A 410 7.71 -28.59 10.22
CA ARG A 410 8.66 -29.65 10.59
C ARG A 410 7.93 -30.95 10.95
N GLY A 411 8.26 -32.04 10.25
CA GLY A 411 7.58 -33.33 10.43
C GLY A 411 6.31 -33.49 9.59
N LEU A 412 5.93 -32.48 8.79
CA LEU A 412 4.88 -32.58 7.78
C LEU A 412 5.48 -32.75 6.38
N TYR A 413 4.68 -33.30 5.48
CA TYR A 413 4.95 -33.39 4.06
C TYR A 413 4.28 -32.26 3.30
N ILE A 414 5.02 -31.64 2.39
CA ILE A 414 4.51 -30.71 1.39
C ILE A 414 4.19 -31.53 0.14
N VAL A 415 2.92 -31.73 -0.14
CA VAL A 415 2.44 -32.54 -1.26
C VAL A 415 1.78 -31.64 -2.31
N PRO A 416 2.10 -31.75 -3.60
CA PRO A 416 1.44 -30.95 -4.63
C PRO A 416 -0.07 -31.11 -4.63
N GLY A 417 -0.78 -29.98 -4.74
CA GLY A 417 -2.24 -29.96 -4.83
C GLY A 417 -2.74 -30.32 -6.23
N LYS A 418 -4.03 -30.10 -6.46
CA LYS A 418 -4.65 -30.19 -7.78
C LYS A 418 -5.11 -28.81 -8.26
N ASP A 419 -4.92 -28.51 -9.54
CA ASP A 419 -5.50 -27.32 -10.14
C ASP A 419 -6.98 -27.51 -10.48
N ASP A 420 -7.62 -26.45 -11.02
CA ASP A 420 -9.04 -26.45 -11.36
C ASP A 420 -9.41 -27.50 -12.44
N ALA A 421 -8.41 -27.98 -13.20
CA ALA A 421 -8.55 -29.04 -14.19
C ALA A 421 -8.26 -30.44 -13.63
N GLY A 422 -7.93 -30.55 -12.34
CA GLY A 422 -7.58 -31.81 -11.66
C GLY A 422 -6.15 -32.29 -11.93
N ALA A 423 -5.33 -31.49 -12.63
CA ALA A 423 -3.93 -31.80 -12.87
C ALA A 423 -3.11 -31.56 -11.60
N THR A 424 -2.07 -32.37 -11.39
CA THR A 424 -1.15 -32.16 -10.26
C THR A 424 -0.41 -30.85 -10.45
N CYS A 425 -0.50 -29.98 -9.46
CA CYS A 425 0.17 -28.70 -9.46
C CYS A 425 1.70 -28.87 -9.48
N ARG A 426 2.38 -27.93 -10.12
CA ARG A 426 3.84 -27.84 -10.07
C ARG A 426 4.25 -27.06 -8.83
N ILE A 427 5.19 -27.59 -8.05
CA ILE A 427 5.89 -26.85 -7.01
C ILE A 427 7.20 -26.36 -7.62
N ALA A 428 7.24 -25.10 -8.04
CA ALA A 428 8.41 -24.43 -8.58
C ALA A 428 8.34 -22.92 -8.33
N THR A 429 9.47 -22.23 -8.34
CA THR A 429 9.49 -20.78 -8.22
C THR A 429 8.77 -20.11 -9.41
N GLY A 430 8.06 -19.01 -9.12
CA GLY A 430 7.25 -18.28 -10.08
C GLY A 430 5.92 -18.93 -10.47
N THR A 431 5.57 -20.11 -9.93
CA THR A 431 4.27 -20.75 -10.20
C THR A 431 3.25 -20.44 -9.12
N PRO A 432 1.93 -20.51 -9.42
CA PRO A 432 0.90 -20.42 -8.39
C PRO A 432 1.15 -21.41 -7.26
N ALA A 433 1.03 -20.95 -6.01
CA ALA A 433 1.17 -21.82 -4.85
C ALA A 433 -0.03 -22.77 -4.76
N CYS A 434 0.25 -24.06 -4.82
CA CYS A 434 -0.78 -25.10 -4.87
C CYS A 434 -0.23 -26.40 -4.25
N PHE A 435 -0.42 -26.56 -2.93
CA PHE A 435 0.07 -27.71 -2.17
C PHE A 435 -0.74 -27.92 -0.88
N HIS A 436 -0.56 -29.11 -0.31
CA HIS A 436 -1.07 -29.53 0.98
C HIS A 436 0.08 -29.70 1.97
N LEU A 437 -0.16 -29.36 3.23
CA LEU A 437 0.64 -29.84 4.36
C LEU A 437 -0.07 -31.07 4.94
N SER A 438 0.63 -32.20 5.01
CA SER A 438 0.06 -33.49 5.40
C SER A 438 0.95 -34.26 6.36
N ARG A 439 0.35 -35.11 7.21
CA ARG A 439 1.12 -36.00 8.11
C ARG A 439 1.74 -37.19 7.37
N ASP A 440 1.21 -37.55 6.20
CA ASP A 440 1.72 -38.62 5.35
C ASP A 440 2.09 -38.11 3.95
N PRO A 441 3.06 -38.75 3.27
CA PRO A 441 3.49 -38.33 1.94
C PRO A 441 2.49 -38.67 0.82
N GLU A 442 1.50 -39.52 1.09
CA GLU A 442 0.41 -39.87 0.18
C GLU A 442 -0.77 -38.88 0.23
N CYS A 443 -0.69 -37.87 1.11
CA CYS A 443 -1.69 -36.81 1.29
C CYS A 443 -3.06 -37.31 1.80
N SER A 444 -3.07 -38.37 2.60
CA SER A 444 -4.28 -38.96 3.18
C SER A 444 -4.78 -38.19 4.41
N GLU A 445 -3.86 -37.59 5.17
CA GLU A 445 -4.07 -36.85 6.40
C GLU A 445 -3.63 -35.39 6.22
N VAL A 446 -4.45 -34.60 5.53
CA VAL A 446 -4.19 -33.17 5.29
C VAL A 446 -4.42 -32.36 6.56
N VAL A 447 -3.43 -31.57 6.95
CA VAL A 447 -3.49 -30.64 8.08
C VAL A 447 -3.89 -29.24 7.61
N TRP A 448 -3.35 -28.81 6.47
CA TRP A 448 -3.61 -27.48 5.91
C TRP A 448 -3.37 -27.47 4.39
N SER A 449 -3.93 -26.49 3.68
CA SER A 449 -3.80 -26.39 2.22
C SER A 449 -3.66 -24.94 1.77
N LEU A 450 -2.81 -24.72 0.76
CA LEU A 450 -2.78 -23.49 -0.02
C LEU A 450 -3.06 -23.83 -1.47
N LEU A 451 -4.25 -23.47 -1.94
CA LEU A 451 -4.70 -23.75 -3.31
C LEU A 451 -4.98 -22.43 -4.04
N ARG A 452 -3.89 -21.75 -4.45
CA ARG A 452 -3.85 -20.44 -5.14
C ARG A 452 -4.27 -19.23 -4.30
N ASN A 453 -5.15 -19.38 -3.33
CA ASN A 453 -5.57 -18.31 -2.45
C ASN A 453 -5.38 -18.74 -0.99
N LEU A 454 -4.87 -17.83 -0.18
CA LEU A 454 -4.77 -17.97 1.26
C LEU A 454 -6.08 -17.46 1.87
N ASP A 455 -6.86 -18.28 2.56
CA ASP A 455 -8.01 -17.78 3.32
C ASP A 455 -7.50 -17.06 4.57
N PRO A 456 -7.63 -15.72 4.68
CA PRO A 456 -7.14 -14.99 5.84
C PRO A 456 -8.01 -15.21 7.08
N SER A 457 -9.14 -15.91 6.98
CA SER A 457 -10.00 -16.28 8.12
C SER A 457 -9.69 -17.66 8.68
N GLN A 458 -8.99 -18.51 7.93
CA GLN A 458 -8.62 -19.84 8.41
C GLN A 458 -7.44 -19.71 9.38
N PRO A 459 -7.51 -20.31 10.59
CA PRO A 459 -6.36 -20.32 11.49
C PRO A 459 -5.20 -21.07 10.82
N LEU A 460 -4.00 -20.52 10.96
CA LEU A 460 -2.79 -21.23 10.57
C LEU A 460 -2.62 -22.49 11.43
N PRO A 461 -2.10 -23.59 10.88
CA PRO A 461 -1.85 -24.78 11.66
C PRO A 461 -0.85 -24.47 12.77
N GLY A 462 -1.13 -24.94 13.99
CA GLY A 462 -0.16 -24.90 15.08
C GLY A 462 1.03 -25.83 14.81
N PRO A 463 2.10 -25.72 15.61
CA PRO A 463 3.21 -26.66 15.52
C PRO A 463 2.69 -28.11 15.73
N PRO A 464 3.25 -29.10 15.00
CA PRO A 464 2.72 -30.44 14.90
C PRO A 464 2.69 -31.26 16.20
#